data_AF-A0A4Q3C4K1-F1
#
_entry.id   AF-A0A4Q3C4K1-F1
#
_cell.length_a   1.000
_cell.length_b   1.000
_cell.length_c   1.000
_cell.angle_alpha   90.00
_cell.angle_beta   90.00
_cell.angle_gamma   90.00
#
_symmetry.space_group_name_H-M   'P 1'
#
loop_
_entity.id
_entity.type
_entity.pdbx_description
1 polymer ?
#
loop_
_entity_poly.entity_id
_entity_poly.type
_entity_poly.pdbx_seq_one_letter_code
_entity_poly.pdbx_strand_id
1 'polypeptide(L)'
;GQIIGRGHNLTERLTDVSAHAEMQALTAAANYLGGKYLRDCTLYVTLEPCVMCAGASYWFQVSKIVFGAYDVRMGFGRLNQKVTHPKTEITGGIRENECAELIRGFFKSKR
;
A
#
# COMPACT_ATOMS: atom_id res chain seq x y z
N GLY A 1 5.68 9.69 14.82
CA GLY A 1 4.25 9.49 14.52
C GLY A 1 3.73 8.27 15.26
N GLN A 2 2.40 8.11 15.36
CA GLN A 2 1.72 6.95 15.95
C GLN A 2 1.17 6.03 14.85
N ILE A 3 1.22 4.72 15.05
CA ILE A 3 0.59 3.76 14.13
C ILE A 3 -0.90 3.67 14.48
N ILE A 4 -1.76 4.00 13.52
CA ILE A 4 -3.23 4.01 13.66
C ILE A 4 -3.94 2.93 12.84
N GLY A 5 -3.21 2.23 11.97
CA GLY A 5 -3.73 1.15 11.14
C GLY A 5 -2.60 0.21 10.71
N ARG A 6 -2.90 -1.08 10.59
CA ARG A 6 -1.99 -2.12 10.10
C ARG A 6 -2.78 -3.07 9.21
N GLY A 7 -2.11 -3.61 8.20
CA GLY A 7 -2.68 -4.58 7.28
C GLY A 7 -1.60 -5.46 6.67
N HIS A 8 -1.99 -6.66 6.26
CA HIS A 8 -1.20 -7.56 5.42
C HIS A 8 -2.11 -8.20 4.39
N ASN A 9 -1.54 -8.83 3.36
CA ASN A 9 -2.33 -9.44 2.31
C ASN A 9 -3.17 -10.60 2.87
N LEU A 10 -4.48 -10.55 2.60
CA LEU A 10 -5.46 -11.52 3.06
C LEU A 10 -6.28 -12.13 1.90
N THR A 11 -5.88 -11.89 0.64
CA THR A 11 -6.64 -12.30 -0.56
C THR A 11 -7.10 -13.75 -0.52
N GLU A 12 -6.16 -14.68 -0.28
CA GLU A 12 -6.48 -16.11 -0.20
C GLU A 12 -7.31 -16.46 1.04
N ARG A 13 -7.00 -15.85 2.19
CA ARG A 13 -7.69 -16.15 3.45
C ARG A 13 -9.16 -15.76 3.40
N LEU A 14 -9.46 -14.62 2.78
CA LEU A 14 -10.80 -14.06 2.71
C LEU A 14 -11.51 -14.39 1.38
N THR A 15 -10.81 -15.04 0.44
CA THR A 15 -11.31 -15.25 -0.94
C THR A 15 -11.80 -13.93 -1.54
N ASP A 16 -11.02 -12.87 -1.36
CA ASP A 16 -11.37 -11.50 -1.75
C ASP A 16 -10.16 -10.84 -2.41
N VAL A 17 -10.26 -10.59 -3.72
CA VAL A 17 -9.20 -9.97 -4.51
C VAL A 17 -8.87 -8.55 -4.06
N SER A 18 -9.76 -7.88 -3.33
CA SER A 18 -9.53 -6.53 -2.80
C SER A 18 -8.81 -6.53 -1.45
N ALA A 19 -8.62 -7.68 -0.79
CA ALA A 19 -8.09 -7.80 0.56
C ALA A 19 -6.55 -7.64 0.65
N HIS A 20 -6.04 -6.63 -0.03
CA HIS A 20 -4.64 -6.20 -0.02
C HIS A 20 -4.27 -5.51 1.30
N ALA A 21 -2.98 -5.53 1.64
CA ALA A 21 -2.46 -4.96 2.88
C ALA A 21 -2.84 -3.47 3.05
N GLU A 22 -2.77 -2.70 1.98
CA GLU A 22 -3.08 -1.28 1.92
C GLU A 22 -4.56 -1.04 2.23
N MET A 23 -5.46 -1.83 1.62
CA MET A 23 -6.90 -1.71 1.82
C MET A 23 -7.28 -1.96 3.28
N GLN A 24 -6.68 -2.99 3.89
CA GLN A 24 -6.90 -3.30 5.30
C GLN A 24 -6.36 -2.19 6.21
N ALA A 25 -5.15 -1.69 5.94
CA ALA A 25 -4.53 -0.65 6.74
C ALA A 25 -5.28 0.70 6.65
N LEU A 26 -5.73 1.09 5.45
CA LEU A 26 -6.49 2.32 5.22
C LEU A 26 -7.84 2.29 5.96
N THR A 27 -8.56 1.16 5.85
CA THR A 27 -9.83 0.98 6.56
C THR A 27 -9.64 0.98 8.07
N ALA A 28 -8.62 0.29 8.59
CA ALA A 28 -8.30 0.30 10.01
C ALA A 28 -7.96 1.70 10.52
N ALA A 29 -7.16 2.47 9.78
CA ALA A 29 -6.79 3.84 10.13
C ALA A 29 -8.01 4.78 10.12
N ALA A 30 -8.90 4.65 9.13
CA ALA A 30 -10.12 5.44 9.05
C ALA A 30 -11.05 5.16 10.23
N ASN A 31 -11.20 3.89 10.60
CA ASN A 31 -11.97 3.48 11.77
C ASN A 31 -11.37 4.02 13.07
N TYR A 32 -10.04 4.00 13.22
CA TYR A 32 -9.36 4.58 14.38
C TYR A 32 -9.63 6.07 14.54
N LEU A 33 -9.62 6.83 13.43
CA LEU A 33 -9.89 8.28 13.44
C LEU A 33 -11.39 8.62 13.54
N GLY A 34 -12.28 7.64 13.39
CA GLY A 34 -13.72 7.88 13.28
C GLY A 34 -14.10 8.67 12.02
N GLY A 35 -13.27 8.61 10.97
CA GLY A 35 -13.41 9.47 9.79
C GLY A 35 -12.81 8.85 8.53
N LYS A 36 -13.38 9.20 7.38
CA LYS A 36 -13.01 8.61 6.07
C LYS A 36 -11.75 9.21 5.41
N TYR A 37 -11.23 10.33 5.92
CA TYR A 37 -10.08 11.02 5.34
C TYR A 37 -8.85 10.88 6.24
N LEU A 38 -7.76 10.40 5.66
CA LEU A 38 -6.46 10.17 6.29
C LEU A 38 -5.49 11.31 5.96
N ARG A 39 -5.96 12.54 6.14
CA ARG A 39 -5.12 13.73 6.02
C ARG A 39 -3.99 13.65 7.05
N ASP A 40 -2.82 14.14 6.68
CA ASP A 40 -1.61 14.14 7.49
C ASP A 40 -1.10 12.74 7.90
N CYS A 41 -1.64 11.69 7.27
CA CYS A 41 -1.20 10.32 7.46
C CYS A 41 -0.22 9.89 6.36
N THR A 42 0.72 9.02 6.74
CA THR A 42 1.66 8.37 5.84
C THR A 42 1.35 6.87 5.77
N LEU A 43 1.08 6.37 4.57
CA LEU A 43 0.97 4.93 4.31
C LEU A 43 2.38 4.35 4.06
N TYR A 44 2.78 3.38 4.88
CA TYR A 44 4.02 2.62 4.69
C TYR A 44 3.68 1.21 4.20
N VAL A 45 4.30 0.79 3.10
CA VAL A 45 4.01 -0.47 2.42
C VAL A 45 5.30 -1.11 1.91
N THR A 46 5.43 -2.43 1.97
CA THR A 46 6.69 -3.10 1.58
C THR A 46 6.88 -3.24 0.08
N LEU A 47 5.80 -3.25 -0.72
CA LEU A 47 5.83 -3.40 -2.18
C LEU A 47 5.02 -2.27 -2.84
N GLU A 48 5.51 -1.67 -3.91
CA GLU A 48 4.80 -0.62 -4.64
C GLU A 48 3.30 -0.96 -4.81
N PRO A 49 2.39 -0.08 -4.34
CA PRO A 49 0.96 -0.34 -4.42
C PRO A 49 0.49 -0.62 -5.84
N CYS A 50 -0.48 -1.52 -6.00
CA CYS A 50 -1.12 -1.68 -7.30
C CYS A 50 -2.07 -0.51 -7.61
N VAL A 51 -2.60 -0.47 -8.83
CA VAL A 51 -3.53 0.58 -9.28
C VAL A 51 -4.76 0.70 -8.37
N MET A 52 -5.30 -0.42 -7.89
CA MET A 52 -6.43 -0.43 -6.95
C MET A 52 -6.07 0.27 -5.64
N CYS A 53 -4.93 -0.06 -5.03
CA CYS A 53 -4.53 0.49 -3.74
C CYS A 53 -4.08 1.96 -3.86
N ALA A 54 -3.40 2.31 -4.95
CA ALA A 54 -3.09 3.70 -5.27
C ALA A 54 -4.37 4.53 -5.48
N GLY A 55 -5.36 4.00 -6.19
CA GLY A 55 -6.66 4.64 -6.37
C GLY A 55 -7.46 4.74 -5.08
N ALA A 56 -7.40 3.73 -4.21
CA ALA A 56 -8.02 3.81 -2.89
C ALA A 56 -7.38 4.93 -2.05
N SER A 57 -6.05 5.04 -2.04
CA SER A 57 -5.33 6.09 -1.32
C SER A 57 -5.75 7.50 -1.73
N TYR A 58 -6.16 7.69 -3.00
CA TYR A 58 -6.75 8.94 -3.49
C TYR A 58 -8.02 9.29 -2.70
N TRP A 59 -8.96 8.35 -2.58
CA TRP A 59 -10.24 8.56 -1.92
C TRP A 59 -10.10 8.75 -0.41
N PHE A 60 -9.15 8.05 0.20
CA PHE A 60 -8.76 8.28 1.60
C PHE A 60 -8.01 9.61 1.80
N GLN A 61 -7.58 10.31 0.75
CA GLN A 61 -6.80 11.55 0.82
C GLN A 61 -5.50 11.39 1.63
N VAL A 62 -4.79 10.27 1.43
CA VAL A 62 -3.52 10.02 2.10
C VAL A 62 -2.48 11.06 1.67
N SER A 63 -1.84 11.72 2.63
CA SER A 63 -0.86 12.77 2.34
C SER A 63 0.45 12.23 1.79
N LYS A 64 0.90 11.06 2.25
CA LYS A 64 2.16 10.48 1.81
C LYS A 64 2.11 8.96 1.67
N ILE A 65 2.70 8.44 0.61
CA ILE A 65 2.90 7.00 0.40
C ILE A 65 4.40 6.74 0.37
N VAL A 66 4.85 5.85 1.24
CA VAL A 66 6.23 5.38 1.29
C VAL A 66 6.22 3.88 1.03
N PHE A 67 6.96 3.44 0.02
CA PHE A 67 7.08 2.02 -0.29
C PHE A 67 8.52 1.53 -0.41
N GLY A 68 8.68 0.21 -0.21
CA GLY A 68 9.97 -0.46 -0.25
C GLY A 68 10.39 -0.86 -1.66
N ALA A 69 10.02 -2.06 -2.09
CA ALA A 69 10.39 -2.59 -3.40
C ALA A 69 9.45 -2.09 -4.50
N TYR A 70 9.99 -1.84 -5.69
CA TYR A 70 9.18 -1.57 -6.89
C TYR A 70 8.50 -2.84 -7.41
N ASP A 71 7.28 -2.71 -7.93
CA ASP A 71 6.55 -3.81 -8.57
C ASP A 71 6.52 -3.60 -10.09
N VAL A 72 7.48 -4.23 -10.78
CA VAL A 72 7.61 -4.17 -12.24
C VAL A 72 6.44 -4.81 -13.00
N ARG A 73 5.54 -5.54 -12.32
CA ARG A 73 4.40 -6.21 -12.94
C ARG A 73 3.11 -5.46 -12.68
N MET A 74 2.83 -5.10 -11.43
CA MET A 74 1.50 -4.59 -11.03
C MET A 74 1.53 -3.21 -10.36
N GLY A 75 2.72 -2.63 -10.16
CA GLY A 75 2.89 -1.32 -9.56
C GLY A 75 2.20 -0.22 -10.36
N PHE A 76 1.57 0.72 -9.64
CA PHE A 76 0.83 1.81 -10.28
C PHE A 76 1.73 2.73 -11.14
N GLY A 77 3.04 2.76 -10.88
CA GLY A 77 4.02 3.53 -11.66
C GLY A 77 4.09 3.15 -13.13
N ARG A 78 3.65 1.94 -13.50
CA ARG A 78 3.56 1.52 -14.91
C ARG A 78 2.57 2.32 -15.76
N LEU A 79 1.57 2.97 -15.16
CA LEU A 79 0.45 3.56 -15.91
C LEU A 79 0.59 5.05 -16.29
N ASN A 80 1.79 5.66 -16.18
CA ASN A 80 2.05 7.08 -16.43
C ASN A 80 1.11 8.03 -15.65
N GLN A 81 1.56 8.42 -14.46
CA GLN A 81 0.77 8.60 -13.23
C GLN A 81 -0.16 9.82 -13.16
N LYS A 82 -1.46 9.55 -12.91
CA LYS A 82 -2.40 10.43 -12.17
C LYS A 82 -3.40 9.62 -11.30
N VAL A 83 -2.97 8.49 -10.73
CA VAL A 83 -3.86 7.58 -9.98
C VAL A 83 -4.05 8.03 -8.52
N THR A 84 -2.99 8.55 -7.90
CA THR A 84 -3.01 9.09 -6.54
C THR A 84 -3.48 10.55 -6.52
N HIS A 85 -3.84 11.05 -5.35
CA HIS A 85 -4.28 12.44 -5.22
C HIS A 85 -3.12 13.39 -5.59
N PRO A 86 -3.35 14.52 -6.31
CA PRO A 86 -2.26 15.37 -6.80
C PRO A 86 -1.35 15.95 -5.72
N LYS A 87 -1.84 16.02 -4.48
CA LYS A 87 -1.08 16.47 -3.31
C LYS A 87 -0.38 15.34 -2.55
N THR A 88 -0.59 14.08 -2.93
CA THR A 88 0.04 12.94 -2.28
C THR A 88 1.51 12.88 -2.66
N GLU A 89 2.38 12.96 -1.67
CA GLU A 89 3.81 12.74 -1.85
C GLU A 89 4.10 11.24 -1.94
N ILE A 90 4.99 10.85 -2.86
CA ILE A 90 5.35 9.45 -3.07
C ILE A 90 6.87 9.30 -2.92
N THR A 91 7.28 8.32 -2.11
CA THR A 91 8.70 7.97 -1.92
C THR A 91 8.85 6.46 -2.00
N GLY A 92 9.53 5.99 -3.06
CA GLY A 92 9.84 4.56 -3.26
C GLY A 92 11.29 4.22 -2.91
N GLY A 93 11.61 2.93 -2.84
CA GLY A 93 12.98 2.44 -2.68
C GLY A 93 13.46 2.30 -1.23
N ILE A 94 12.59 2.47 -0.22
CA ILE A 94 13.01 2.44 1.19
C ILE A 94 13.20 1.00 1.65
N ARG A 95 14.44 0.60 1.97
CA ARG A 95 14.79 -0.80 2.28
C ARG A 95 14.37 -1.75 1.15
N GLU A 96 14.54 -1.31 -0.09
CA GLU A 96 14.10 -2.02 -1.30
C GLU A 96 14.58 -3.48 -1.34
N ASN A 97 15.88 -3.71 -1.14
CA ASN A 97 16.46 -5.05 -1.19
C ASN A 97 15.79 -6.00 -0.19
N GLU A 98 15.59 -5.54 1.04
CA GLU A 98 15.02 -6.34 2.11
C GLU A 98 13.54 -6.64 1.85
N CYS A 99 12.79 -5.65 1.34
CA CYS A 99 11.40 -5.84 0.96
C CYS A 99 11.25 -6.80 -0.24
N ALA A 100 12.14 -6.71 -1.23
CA ALA A 100 12.15 -7.59 -2.38
C ALA A 100 12.49 -9.05 -1.98
N GLU A 101 13.44 -9.24 -1.07
CA GLU A 101 13.80 -10.57 -0.56
C GLU A 101 12.66 -11.25 0.18
N LEU A 102 11.83 -10.52 0.93
CA LEU A 102 10.64 -11.11 1.58
C LEU A 102 9.68 -11.76 0.56
N ILE A 103 9.46 -11.10 -0.57
CA ILE A 103 8.57 -11.59 -1.63
C ILE A 103 9.20 -12.78 -2.35
N ARG A 104 10.48 -12.68 -2.72
CA ARG A 104 11.22 -13.77 -3.37
C ARG A 104 11.28 -15.02 -2.49
N GLY A 105 11.57 -14.83 -1.20
CA GLY A 105 11.59 -15.91 -0.20
C GLY A 105 10.24 -16.60 -0.06
N PHE A 106 9.14 -15.84 -0.01
CA PHE A 106 7.79 -16.40 0.03
C PHE A 106 7.51 -17.30 -1.19
N PHE A 107 7.72 -16.81 -2.41
CA PHE A 107 7.46 -17.61 -3.61
C PHE A 107 8.42 -18.78 -3.78
N LYS A 108 9.68 -18.67 -3.34
CA LYS A 108 10.62 -19.79 -3.34
C LYS A 108 10.17 -20.91 -2.41
N SER A 109 9.59 -20.58 -1.25
CA SER A 109 9.10 -21.58 -0.28
C SER A 109 7.82 -22.32 -0.73
N LYS A 110 7.15 -21.82 -1.77
CA LYS A 110 5.90 -22.37 -2.32
C LYS A 110 6.11 -23.14 -3.63
N ARG A 111 7.36 -23.28 -4.08
CA ARG A 111 7.77 -24.02 -5.28
C ARG A 111 8.40 -25.35 -4.90
#